data_AF-V8CA86-F1
#
_entry.id   AF-V8CA86-F1
#
_cell.length_a   1.000
_cell.length_b   1.000
_cell.length_c   1.000
_cell.angle_alpha   90.00
_cell.angle_beta   90.00
_cell.angle_gamma   90.00
#
_symmetry.space_group_name_H-M   'P 1'
#
loop_
_entity.id
_entity.type
_entity.pdbx_description
1 polymer ?
#
loop_
_entity_poly.entity_id
_entity_poly.type
_entity_poly.pdbx_seq_one_letter_code
_entity_poly.pdbx_strand_id
1 'polypeptide(L)' 'MLTLPKCELCARYKDDGKHETCEAFPDGIPEDVLWEPVEKECNNGMKFIKE' A
#
# COMPACT_ATOMS: atom_id res chain seq x y z
N MET A 1 -2.37 20.57 -1.00
CA MET A 1 -1.33 19.63 -1.48
C MET A 1 -2.00 18.27 -1.56
N LEU A 2 -2.03 17.64 -2.73
CA LEU A 2 -2.53 16.27 -2.87
C LEU A 2 -1.41 15.35 -2.36
N THR A 3 -1.55 14.85 -1.14
CA THR A 3 -0.69 13.78 -0.63
C THR A 3 -1.18 12.47 -1.24
N LEU A 4 -0.34 11.83 -2.05
CA LEU A 4 -0.63 10.48 -2.56
C LEU A 4 -0.43 9.47 -1.42
N PRO A 5 -1.26 8.42 -1.34
CA PRO A 5 -1.09 7.35 -0.37
C PRO A 5 0.27 6.68 -0.50
N LYS A 6 0.80 6.16 0.62
CA LYS A 6 2.03 5.34 0.61
C LYS A 6 1.89 4.18 -0.36
N CYS A 7 0.75 3.50 -0.37
CA CYS A 7 0.56 2.31 -1.18
C CYS A 7 0.63 2.63 -2.67
N GLU A 8 0.06 3.73 -3.15
CA GLU A 8 0.19 4.14 -4.56
C GLU A 8 1.65 4.38 -5.00
N LEU A 9 2.55 4.70 -4.06
CA LEU A 9 3.98 4.89 -4.33
C LEU A 9 4.80 3.58 -4.24
N CYS A 10 4.14 2.45 -3.97
CA CYS A 10 4.76 1.17 -3.72
C CYS A 10 4.81 0.33 -5.00
N ALA A 11 5.95 -0.25 -5.34
CA ALA A 11 6.14 -1.12 -6.51
C ALA A 11 5.26 -2.39 -6.50
N ARG A 12 4.66 -2.73 -5.34
CA ARG A 12 3.78 -3.89 -5.15
C ARG A 12 2.29 -3.56 -5.24
N TYR A 13 1.97 -2.29 -5.40
CA TYR A 13 0.61 -1.81 -5.46
C TYR A 13 -0.08 -2.28 -6.74
N LYS A 14 -1.33 -2.69 -6.59
CA LYS A 14 -2.19 -3.11 -7.70
C LYS A 14 -3.54 -2.47 -7.51
N ASP A 15 -3.97 -1.75 -8.54
CA ASP A 15 -5.29 -1.16 -8.62
C ASP A 15 -6.01 -1.73 -9.85
N ASP A 16 -7.07 -2.48 -9.59
CA ASP A 16 -7.97 -3.03 -10.62
C ASP A 16 -9.17 -2.10 -10.90
N GLY A 17 -9.16 -0.86 -10.41
CA GLY A 17 -10.20 0.16 -10.53
C GLY A 17 -11.42 -0.06 -9.61
N LYS A 18 -11.43 -1.17 -8.86
CA LYS A 18 -12.47 -1.52 -7.88
C LYS A 18 -11.91 -1.81 -6.49
N HIS A 19 -10.70 -2.36 -6.41
CA HIS A 19 -10.03 -2.69 -5.17
C HIS A 19 -8.55 -2.40 -5.30
N GLU A 20 -8.02 -1.74 -4.28
CA GLU A 20 -6.60 -1.48 -4.10
C GLU A 20 -6.01 -2.65 -3.32
N THR A 21 -5.12 -3.43 -3.94
CA THR A 21 -4.52 -4.63 -3.34
C THR A 21 -3.01 -4.58 -3.42
N CYS A 22 -2.33 -5.36 -2.59
CA CYS A 22 -0.90 -5.61 -2.74
C CYS A 22 -0.54 -6.99 -2.19
N GLU A 23 0.69 -7.45 -2.37
CA GLU A 23 1.15 -8.76 -1.84
C GLU A 23 0.94 -8.92 -0.33
N ALA A 24 0.98 -7.81 0.44
CA ALA A 24 0.76 -7.82 1.89
C ALA A 24 -0.73 -7.85 2.26
N PHE A 25 -1.60 -7.40 1.36
CA PHE A 25 -3.05 -7.29 1.53
C PHE A 25 -3.76 -7.75 0.25
N PRO A 26 -3.82 -9.08 0.01
CA PRO A 26 -4.43 -9.63 -1.20
C PRO A 26 -5.95 -9.43 -1.25
N ASP A 27 -6.61 -9.35 -0.09
CA ASP A 27 -8.05 -9.13 0.03
C ASP A 27 -8.47 -7.65 -0.02
N GLY A 28 -7.50 -6.73 -0.10
CA GLY A 28 -7.74 -5.28 -0.08
C GLY A 28 -6.90 -4.57 0.97
N ILE A 29 -6.29 -3.45 0.58
CA ILE A 29 -5.50 -2.60 1.47
C ILE A 29 -6.48 -1.76 2.32
N PRO A 30 -6.41 -1.83 3.66
CA PRO A 30 -7.19 -0.94 4.51
C PRO A 30 -6.76 0.52 4.33
N GLU A 31 -7.72 1.45 4.39
CA GLU A 31 -7.44 2.89 4.22
C GLU A 31 -6.39 3.39 5.23
N ASP A 32 -6.45 2.97 6.50
CA ASP A 32 -5.42 3.31 7.49
C ASP A 32 -4.00 2.93 7.01
N VAL A 33 -3.87 1.75 6.39
CA VAL A 33 -2.59 1.22 5.89
C VAL A 33 -2.09 1.99 4.66
N LEU A 34 -3.02 2.40 3.79
CA LEU A 34 -2.73 3.26 2.62
C LEU A 34 -2.04 4.56 3.02
N TRP A 35 -2.39 5.13 4.18
CA TRP A 35 -1.85 6.39 4.69
C TRP A 35 -0.72 6.24 5.71
N GLU A 36 -0.37 5.03 6.11
CA GLU A 36 0.70 4.81 7.08
C GLU A 36 2.08 5.25 6.54
N PRO A 37 3.03 5.58 7.42
CA PRO A 37 4.38 5.95 6.99
C PRO A 37 5.11 4.79 6.31
N VAL A 38 5.98 5.11 5.35
CA VAL A 38 6.79 4.13 4.59
C VAL A 38 7.72 3.30 5.46
N GLU A 39 8.10 3.83 6.62
CA GLU A 39 8.97 3.17 7.61
C GLU A 39 8.27 2.00 8.31
N LYS A 40 6.93 2.01 8.35
CA LYS A 40 6.16 0.95 8.99
C LYS A 40 6.02 -0.25 8.08
N GLU A 41 6.18 -1.42 8.68
CA GLU A 41 5.89 -2.70 8.03
C GLU A 41 4.42 -2.78 7.65
N CYS A 42 4.13 -3.31 6.46
CA CYS A 42 2.78 -3.46 5.94
C CYS A 42 2.08 -4.66 6.59
N ASN A 43 2.56 -5.88 6.30
CA ASN A 43 2.02 -7.11 6.89
C ASN A 43 3.01 -8.28 6.67
N ASN A 44 3.02 -9.28 7.55
CA ASN A 44 3.83 -10.51 7.41
C ASN A 44 5.33 -10.27 7.10
N GLY A 45 5.97 -9.26 7.68
CA GLY A 45 7.38 -8.94 7.39
C GLY A 45 7.61 -8.12 6.11
N MET A 46 6.55 -7.80 5.36
CA MET A 46 6.67 -7.05 4.11
C MET A 46 6.76 -5.56 4.39
N LYS A 47 7.83 -4.92 3.89
CA LYS A 47 8.03 -3.48 3.95
C LYS A 47 7.65 -2.80 2.64
N PHE A 48 7.47 -1.49 2.72
CA PHE A 48 7.34 -0.62 1.55
C PHE A 48 8.55 -0.77 0.61
N ILE A 49 8.27 -0.87 -0.69
CA ILE A 49 9.28 -0.86 -1.74
C ILE A 49 8.91 0.28 -2.67
N LYS A 50 9.79 1.26 -2.80
CA LYS A 50 9.58 2.39 -3.69
C LYS A 50 9.63 1.92 -5.15
N GLU A 51 8.65 2.34 -5.96
CA GLU A 51 8.67 2.20 -7.42
C GLU A 51 9.77 3.07 -8.08
#